data_AF-F7R2W7-F1
#
_entry.id   AF-F7R2W7-F1
#
_cell.length_a   1.000
_cell.length_b   1.000
_cell.length_c   1.000
_cell.angle_alpha   90.00
_cell.angle_beta   90.00
_cell.angle_gamma   90.00
#
_symmetry.space_group_name_H-M   'P 1'
#
loop_
_entity.id
_entity.type
_entity.pdbx_description
1 polymer ?
#
loop_
_entity_poly.entity_id
_entity_poly.type
_entity_poly.pdbx_seq_one_letter_code
_entity_poly.pdbx_strand_id
1 'polypeptide(L)'
;MMSENKMFEVYDDSEEYIKKICLNSTKEIEKVPIFIGKKRKDLKSTIDNYFDDNIKRAPLFKTDAGLIISDEVTFYKKCSFFCEKWIHNLNEISDSKTLLIIGIYKDFSQEKVLDILEFCKEKEIEVFLLVGRDLPSLSWLIAKQFFYRESGKMSKAIFSHKNLSIFSEKAEKWDFFDIKKLEKQNIKNILEEEIWSELAFHGHGKEDHLNLADFTLHGYNRSLVRHESFAPSWGHRGQPFFKDETKAIRISSLNVDKLFLLSCSNFPFYDCRLYDTNFNLTLDAIDGFARNIIASTGVQSVDNPELDEILNDSNTENIGVRLHNKLNDIQPFVSIANIGLPNIFEKVNIKNTGQHAERLEAQTKIILSRLSSYVSSGMLSNEHPIKKLSRNILLDYSQLTRRGTYGTTKEEYSVFEQNLINRVNPLSKKIADIMMNNQSDELFEFDSYNIYRSELNKKSIKKEKCCCGCRGFECNYIPETQNLFNIQSHYCYKCGDKTAIMAGMPDIEFTCDEYDVERLKIHYKIQITPKSKGDVFLGVQLPTYVEKSVDTPSEIKKIRFKALKSKIVEGDVYFKEDTLLQSYYLKLFVIQNGGIGISRCFFNLVNNNKEK
;
A
#
# COMPACT_ATOMS: atom_id res chain seq x y z
N MET A 1 -33.99 16.16 -38.06
CA MET A 1 -33.49 15.26 -39.12
C MET A 1 -32.23 14.60 -38.57
N MET A 2 -32.34 13.38 -38.03
CA MET A 2 -31.17 12.62 -37.57
C MET A 2 -30.57 11.89 -38.77
N SER A 3 -29.27 12.05 -38.96
CA SER A 3 -28.48 11.38 -39.99
C SER A 3 -28.60 9.86 -39.84
N GLU A 4 -28.81 9.16 -40.96
CA GLU A 4 -28.62 7.71 -41.02
C GLU A 4 -27.26 7.36 -40.42
N ASN A 5 -27.23 6.40 -39.49
CA ASN A 5 -26.03 5.91 -38.81
C ASN A 5 -24.96 5.47 -39.84
N LYS A 6 -24.01 6.36 -40.14
CA LYS A 6 -23.02 6.15 -41.22
C LYS A 6 -21.86 5.24 -40.82
N MET A 7 -21.67 4.93 -39.53
CA MET A 7 -20.45 4.29 -39.03
C MET A 7 -20.62 2.83 -38.58
N PHE A 8 -21.84 2.41 -38.23
CA PHE A 8 -22.14 1.02 -37.85
C PHE A 8 -23.07 0.34 -38.85
N GLU A 9 -22.93 -0.97 -38.96
CA GLU A 9 -23.86 -1.83 -39.69
C GLU A 9 -24.40 -2.87 -38.71
N VAL A 10 -25.70 -2.80 -38.40
CA VAL A 10 -26.33 -3.59 -37.34
C VAL A 10 -26.94 -4.87 -37.91
N TYR A 11 -26.65 -6.00 -37.27
CA TYR A 11 -27.09 -7.32 -37.66
C TYR A 11 -27.96 -7.98 -36.58
N ASP A 12 -29.06 -8.56 -37.01
CA ASP A 12 -29.93 -9.41 -36.17
C ASP A 12 -29.63 -10.91 -36.35
N ASP A 13 -28.92 -11.27 -37.42
CA ASP A 13 -28.50 -12.63 -37.74
C ASP A 13 -26.99 -12.81 -37.45
N SER A 14 -26.65 -13.88 -36.74
CA SER A 14 -25.27 -14.14 -36.32
C SER A 14 -24.39 -14.60 -37.47
N GLU A 15 -24.92 -15.34 -38.44
CA GLU A 15 -24.14 -15.83 -39.58
C GLU A 15 -23.75 -14.67 -40.51
N GLU A 16 -24.68 -13.76 -40.76
CA GLU A 16 -24.42 -12.52 -41.50
C GLU A 16 -23.37 -11.65 -40.82
N TYR A 17 -23.49 -11.47 -39.49
CA TYR A 17 -22.50 -10.74 -38.70
C TYR A 17 -21.10 -11.38 -38.82
N ILE A 18 -21.00 -12.70 -38.59
CA ILE A 18 -19.73 -13.44 -38.67
C ILE A 18 -19.12 -13.30 -40.06
N LYS A 19 -19.94 -13.46 -41.10
CA LYS A 19 -19.49 -13.28 -42.48
C LYS A 19 -18.92 -11.88 -42.69
N LYS A 20 -19.61 -10.83 -42.22
CA LYS A 20 -19.16 -9.45 -42.42
C LYS A 20 -17.88 -9.12 -41.65
N ILE A 21 -17.81 -9.46 -40.37
CA ILE A 21 -16.62 -9.13 -39.54
C ILE A 21 -15.37 -9.89 -40.02
N CYS A 22 -15.52 -11.12 -40.52
CA CYS A 22 -14.40 -11.89 -41.07
C CYS A 22 -13.99 -11.44 -42.49
N LEU A 23 -14.92 -11.01 -43.34
CA LEU A 23 -14.60 -10.45 -44.68
C LEU A 23 -13.78 -9.15 -44.57
N ASN A 24 -14.05 -8.39 -43.54
CA ASN A 24 -13.39 -7.12 -43.25
C ASN A 24 -11.96 -7.27 -42.68
N SER A 25 -11.42 -8.49 -42.62
CA SER A 25 -10.07 -8.80 -42.11
C SER A 25 -8.94 -8.19 -42.94
N THR A 26 -9.19 -7.76 -44.19
CA THR A 26 -8.11 -7.46 -45.16
C THR A 26 -7.92 -6.02 -45.62
N LYS A 27 -8.75 -5.02 -45.24
CA LYS A 27 -8.52 -3.55 -45.36
C LYS A 27 -9.80 -2.75 -45.05
N GLU A 28 -9.63 -1.61 -44.37
CA GLU A 28 -10.61 -0.54 -44.04
C GLU A 28 -12.10 -0.93 -43.98
N ILE A 29 -12.58 -1.23 -42.77
CA ILE A 29 -13.97 -1.60 -42.49
C ILE A 29 -14.92 -0.40 -42.68
N GLU A 30 -15.38 -0.02 -43.88
CA GLU A 30 -16.18 1.22 -44.09
C GLU A 30 -17.25 1.48 -43.00
N LYS A 31 -18.06 0.46 -42.67
CA LYS A 31 -18.96 0.43 -41.50
C LYS A 31 -18.62 -0.75 -40.60
N VAL A 32 -18.49 -0.49 -39.30
CA VAL A 32 -18.13 -1.52 -38.32
C VAL A 32 -19.38 -2.38 -38.03
N PRO A 33 -19.34 -3.69 -38.27
CA PRO A 33 -20.48 -4.56 -38.04
C PRO A 33 -20.70 -4.75 -36.53
N ILE A 34 -21.96 -4.69 -36.10
CA ILE A 34 -22.39 -4.97 -34.72
C ILE A 34 -23.48 -6.03 -34.76
N PHE A 35 -23.38 -7.02 -33.89
CA PHE A 35 -24.46 -7.97 -33.66
C PHE A 35 -25.30 -7.52 -32.47
N ILE A 36 -26.61 -7.39 -32.65
CA ILE A 36 -27.54 -7.12 -31.54
C ILE A 36 -28.42 -8.34 -31.30
N GLY A 37 -28.77 -9.04 -32.38
CA GLY A 37 -29.73 -10.12 -32.33
C GLY A 37 -31.14 -9.65 -31.94
N LYS A 38 -32.13 -10.52 -32.13
CA LYS A 38 -33.55 -10.18 -31.94
C LYS A 38 -33.96 -9.81 -30.50
N LYS A 39 -33.11 -10.10 -29.50
CA LYS A 39 -33.46 -10.02 -28.06
C LYS A 39 -32.89 -8.79 -27.34
N ARG A 40 -31.81 -8.14 -27.81
CA ARG A 40 -31.12 -7.05 -27.10
C ARG A 40 -31.56 -5.64 -27.54
N LYS A 41 -32.86 -5.36 -27.42
CA LYS A 41 -33.41 -4.02 -27.75
C LYS A 41 -32.84 -2.91 -26.86
N ASP A 42 -32.46 -3.24 -25.63
CA ASP A 42 -31.76 -2.34 -24.71
C ASP A 42 -30.46 -1.82 -25.32
N LEU A 43 -29.65 -2.73 -25.89
CA LEU A 43 -28.35 -2.40 -26.48
C LEU A 43 -28.50 -1.55 -27.76
N LYS A 44 -29.55 -1.82 -28.55
CA LYS A 44 -29.86 -1.03 -29.75
C LYS A 44 -30.06 0.45 -29.42
N SER A 45 -30.80 0.75 -28.34
CA SER A 45 -30.98 2.13 -27.91
C SER A 45 -29.67 2.81 -27.51
N THR A 46 -28.74 2.09 -26.88
CA THR A 46 -27.42 2.64 -26.56
C THR A 46 -26.62 2.94 -27.83
N ILE A 47 -26.62 2.02 -28.78
CA ILE A 47 -25.90 2.17 -30.07
C ILE A 47 -26.44 3.36 -30.86
N ASP A 48 -27.76 3.51 -30.93
CA ASP A 48 -28.41 4.61 -31.65
C ASP A 48 -28.07 5.98 -31.03
N ASN A 49 -27.78 6.01 -29.72
CA ASN A 49 -27.41 7.23 -28.98
C ASN A 49 -25.89 7.43 -28.85
N TYR A 50 -25.05 6.52 -29.38
CA TYR A 50 -23.60 6.55 -29.15
C TYR A 50 -22.90 7.75 -29.77
N PHE A 51 -23.37 8.20 -30.94
CA PHE A 51 -22.66 9.17 -31.76
C PHE A 51 -22.94 10.61 -31.41
N ASP A 52 -21.87 11.41 -31.46
CA ASP A 52 -21.88 12.85 -31.61
C ASP A 52 -20.75 13.29 -32.55
N ASP A 53 -20.72 14.59 -32.86
CA ASP A 53 -19.79 15.19 -33.82
C ASP A 53 -18.30 15.05 -33.45
N ASN A 54 -17.97 14.62 -32.23
CA ASN A 54 -16.59 14.49 -31.76
C ASN A 54 -16.04 13.06 -31.85
N ILE A 55 -16.83 12.09 -32.33
CA ILE A 55 -16.36 10.72 -32.54
C ILE A 55 -15.60 10.61 -33.85
N LYS A 56 -14.35 10.17 -33.75
CA LYS A 56 -13.47 9.88 -34.88
C LYS A 56 -13.13 8.40 -34.93
N ARG A 57 -12.80 7.95 -36.13
CA ARG A 57 -12.37 6.59 -36.38
C ARG A 57 -10.88 6.44 -36.09
N ALA A 58 -10.49 5.38 -35.38
CA ALA A 58 -9.12 4.98 -35.17
C ALA A 58 -8.86 3.58 -35.77
N PRO A 59 -7.63 3.26 -36.17
CA PRO A 59 -7.26 1.88 -36.40
C PRO A 59 -7.26 1.13 -35.06
N LEU A 60 -7.64 -0.14 -35.08
CA LEU A 60 -7.64 -0.97 -33.88
C LEU A 60 -6.21 -1.20 -33.40
N PHE A 61 -5.95 -1.06 -32.09
CA PHE A 61 -4.66 -1.47 -31.53
C PHE A 61 -4.43 -2.97 -31.71
N LYS A 62 -3.30 -3.31 -32.32
CA LYS A 62 -2.93 -4.69 -32.63
C LYS A 62 -1.94 -5.21 -31.60
N THR A 63 -2.36 -6.20 -30.82
CA THR A 63 -1.54 -6.85 -29.78
C THR A 63 -0.52 -7.85 -30.36
N ASP A 64 0.50 -8.24 -29.60
CA ASP A 64 1.48 -9.23 -30.04
C ASP A 64 0.84 -10.63 -30.15
N ALA A 65 0.10 -11.03 -29.10
CA ALA A 65 -0.59 -12.31 -29.03
C ALA A 65 -2.08 -12.13 -28.73
N GLY A 66 -2.89 -13.03 -29.27
CA GLY A 66 -4.33 -13.12 -28.99
C GLY A 66 -4.74 -14.52 -28.54
N LEU A 67 -5.66 -14.59 -27.58
CA LEU A 67 -6.25 -15.84 -27.07
C LEU A 67 -7.77 -15.71 -27.04
N ILE A 68 -8.46 -16.78 -27.45
CA ILE A 68 -9.93 -16.86 -27.37
C ILE A 68 -10.29 -17.90 -26.32
N ILE A 69 -11.12 -17.50 -25.34
CA ILE A 69 -11.52 -18.36 -24.20
C ILE A 69 -12.92 -18.97 -24.35
N SER A 70 -13.66 -18.56 -25.39
CA SER A 70 -15.03 -19.00 -25.67
C SER A 70 -15.17 -19.60 -27.06
N ASP A 71 -15.73 -20.82 -27.14
CA ASP A 71 -15.90 -21.54 -28.40
C ASP A 71 -16.81 -20.79 -29.39
N GLU A 72 -17.84 -20.13 -28.86
CA GLU A 72 -18.83 -19.35 -29.62
C GLU A 72 -18.23 -18.21 -30.43
N VAL A 73 -17.03 -17.75 -30.08
CA VAL A 73 -16.39 -16.58 -30.69
C VAL A 73 -15.07 -16.90 -31.37
N THR A 74 -14.80 -18.19 -31.59
CA THR A 74 -13.60 -18.70 -32.28
C THR A 74 -13.42 -18.14 -33.69
N PHE A 75 -14.49 -17.68 -34.34
CA PHE A 75 -14.44 -17.04 -35.65
C PHE A 75 -13.58 -15.77 -35.67
N TYR A 76 -13.40 -15.07 -34.54
CA TYR A 76 -12.49 -13.91 -34.46
C TYR A 76 -11.03 -14.26 -34.75
N LYS A 77 -10.62 -15.54 -34.69
CA LYS A 77 -9.28 -15.98 -35.14
C LYS A 77 -9.01 -15.65 -36.61
N LYS A 78 -10.06 -15.47 -37.41
CA LYS A 78 -9.97 -15.08 -38.82
C LYS A 78 -9.74 -13.57 -39.01
N CYS A 79 -9.84 -12.77 -37.94
CA CYS A 79 -9.68 -11.32 -37.97
C CYS A 79 -8.24 -10.95 -37.59
N SER A 80 -7.42 -10.60 -38.59
CA SER A 80 -6.00 -10.28 -38.41
C SER A 80 -5.71 -8.89 -37.80
N PHE A 81 -6.74 -8.08 -37.55
CA PHE A 81 -6.56 -6.73 -37.01
C PHE A 81 -6.44 -6.69 -35.47
N PHE A 82 -6.70 -7.80 -34.76
CA PHE A 82 -6.66 -7.87 -33.29
C PHE A 82 -5.25 -8.10 -32.73
N CYS A 83 -4.50 -9.02 -33.34
CA CYS A 83 -3.20 -9.45 -32.86
C CYS A 83 -2.28 -9.90 -34.00
N GLU A 84 -0.97 -9.92 -33.78
CA GLU A 84 0.00 -10.49 -34.71
C GLU A 84 -0.11 -12.02 -34.80
N LYS A 85 -0.33 -12.68 -33.66
CA LYS A 85 -0.45 -14.15 -33.58
C LYS A 85 -1.57 -14.58 -32.65
N TRP A 86 -2.44 -15.45 -33.14
CA TRP A 86 -3.35 -16.21 -32.27
C TRP A 86 -2.60 -17.39 -31.65
N ILE A 87 -2.66 -17.53 -30.33
CA ILE A 87 -2.03 -18.63 -29.58
C ILE A 87 -3.09 -19.64 -29.11
N HIS A 88 -2.67 -20.90 -28.91
CA HIS A 88 -3.53 -21.94 -28.33
C HIS A 88 -3.23 -22.21 -26.86
N ASN A 89 -2.00 -21.99 -26.43
CA ASN A 89 -1.56 -22.14 -25.04
C ASN A 89 -0.48 -21.09 -24.70
N LEU A 90 -0.24 -20.89 -23.40
CA LEU A 90 0.69 -19.88 -22.90
C LEU A 90 2.16 -20.15 -23.25
N ASN A 91 2.54 -21.38 -23.57
CA ASN A 91 3.93 -21.68 -23.94
C ASN A 91 4.31 -21.06 -25.29
N GLU A 92 3.33 -20.63 -26.09
CA GLU A 92 3.52 -20.04 -27.42
C GLU A 92 3.75 -18.52 -27.41
N ILE A 93 3.76 -17.90 -26.23
CA ILE A 93 3.77 -16.44 -26.04
C ILE A 93 5.19 -15.82 -26.04
N SER A 94 6.21 -16.60 -26.39
CA SER A 94 7.64 -16.20 -26.34
C SER A 94 7.88 -14.82 -26.96
N ASP A 95 8.48 -13.92 -26.17
CA ASP A 95 8.81 -12.51 -26.50
C ASP A 95 7.64 -11.53 -26.69
N SER A 96 6.40 -11.95 -26.45
CA SER A 96 5.24 -11.04 -26.48
C SER A 96 5.23 -10.11 -25.28
N LYS A 97 4.89 -8.84 -25.48
CA LYS A 97 4.68 -7.86 -24.40
C LYS A 97 3.22 -7.63 -24.10
N THR A 98 2.35 -7.93 -25.06
CA THR A 98 0.91 -7.72 -24.95
C THR A 98 0.11 -8.96 -25.31
N LEU A 99 -0.94 -9.25 -24.54
CA LEU A 99 -1.88 -10.33 -24.77
C LEU A 99 -3.31 -9.78 -24.80
N LEU A 100 -4.04 -10.07 -25.87
CA LEU A 100 -5.48 -9.86 -25.96
C LEU A 100 -6.24 -11.14 -25.61
N ILE A 101 -7.18 -11.07 -24.67
CA ILE A 101 -8.11 -12.16 -24.37
C ILE A 101 -9.51 -11.77 -24.86
N ILE A 102 -10.09 -12.57 -25.78
CA ILE A 102 -11.45 -12.37 -26.28
C ILE A 102 -12.36 -13.50 -25.80
N GLY A 103 -13.54 -13.15 -25.28
CA GLY A 103 -14.51 -14.13 -24.83
C GLY A 103 -15.85 -13.56 -24.40
N ILE A 104 -16.70 -14.45 -23.91
CA ILE A 104 -17.94 -14.08 -23.22
C ILE A 104 -17.84 -14.41 -21.75
N TYR A 105 -18.54 -13.64 -20.92
CA TYR A 105 -18.34 -13.62 -19.48
C TYR A 105 -18.52 -14.99 -18.83
N LYS A 106 -19.43 -15.83 -19.34
CA LYS A 106 -19.62 -17.21 -18.83
C LYS A 106 -18.37 -18.09 -18.87
N ASP A 107 -17.42 -17.80 -19.76
CA ASP A 107 -16.14 -18.52 -19.85
C ASP A 107 -14.99 -17.78 -19.16
N PHE A 108 -15.21 -16.53 -18.72
CA PHE A 108 -14.27 -15.78 -17.90
C PHE A 108 -14.32 -16.29 -16.44
N SER A 109 -13.84 -17.51 -16.23
CA SER A 109 -13.81 -18.24 -14.96
C SER A 109 -12.40 -18.31 -14.38
N GLN A 110 -12.27 -18.58 -13.08
CA GLN A 110 -10.94 -18.79 -12.48
C GLN A 110 -10.22 -19.94 -13.15
N GLU A 111 -10.90 -21.07 -13.34
CA GLU A 111 -10.35 -22.28 -13.96
C GLU A 111 -9.73 -22.02 -15.34
N LYS A 112 -10.36 -21.15 -16.15
CA LYS A 112 -9.89 -20.86 -17.51
C LYS A 112 -8.90 -19.70 -17.59
N VAL A 113 -9.03 -18.69 -16.74
CA VAL A 113 -8.40 -17.37 -16.95
C VAL A 113 -7.42 -16.96 -15.86
N LEU A 114 -7.56 -17.43 -14.63
CA LEU A 114 -6.71 -16.98 -13.54
C LEU A 114 -5.23 -17.31 -13.80
N ASP A 115 -4.94 -18.56 -14.18
CA ASP A 115 -3.57 -19.01 -14.50
C ASP A 115 -2.93 -18.19 -15.63
N ILE A 116 -3.75 -17.76 -16.62
CA ILE A 116 -3.30 -16.89 -17.72
C ILE A 116 -2.90 -15.52 -17.18
N LEU A 117 -3.76 -14.93 -16.34
CA LEU A 117 -3.50 -13.62 -15.76
C LEU A 117 -2.28 -13.64 -14.84
N GLU A 118 -2.13 -14.67 -14.01
CA GLU A 118 -0.98 -14.84 -13.13
C GLU A 118 0.32 -15.06 -13.91
N PHE A 119 0.30 -15.91 -14.94
CA PHE A 119 1.45 -16.09 -15.83
C PHE A 119 1.86 -14.76 -16.49
N CYS A 120 0.89 -14.02 -17.03
CA CYS A 120 1.18 -12.73 -17.66
C CYS A 120 1.74 -11.72 -16.65
N LYS A 121 1.21 -11.70 -15.41
CA LYS A 121 1.75 -10.87 -14.33
C LYS A 121 3.21 -11.21 -14.03
N GLU A 122 3.54 -12.48 -13.86
CA GLU A 122 4.92 -12.93 -13.59
C GLU A 122 5.90 -12.59 -14.72
N LYS A 123 5.41 -12.57 -15.96
CA LYS A 123 6.20 -12.27 -17.15
C LYS A 123 6.17 -10.80 -17.58
N GLU A 124 5.51 -9.94 -16.80
CA GLU A 124 5.29 -8.53 -17.14
C GLU A 124 4.62 -8.33 -18.53
N ILE A 125 3.73 -9.27 -18.91
CA ILE A 125 2.93 -9.21 -20.13
C ILE A 125 1.65 -8.45 -19.83
N GLU A 126 1.38 -7.42 -20.61
CA GLU A 126 0.19 -6.58 -20.45
C GLU A 126 -1.02 -7.29 -21.04
N VAL A 127 -2.08 -7.43 -20.23
CA VAL A 127 -3.31 -8.11 -20.65
C VAL A 127 -4.42 -7.11 -20.91
N PHE A 128 -5.05 -7.22 -22.08
CA PHE A 128 -6.26 -6.51 -22.47
C PHE A 128 -7.40 -7.51 -22.66
N LEU A 129 -8.58 -7.17 -22.15
CA LEU A 129 -9.76 -8.01 -22.22
C LEU A 129 -10.80 -7.40 -23.18
N LEU A 130 -11.27 -8.19 -24.13
CA LEU A 130 -12.52 -7.94 -24.84
C LEU A 130 -13.50 -9.03 -24.42
N VAL A 131 -14.18 -8.78 -23.31
CA VAL A 131 -15.16 -9.70 -22.73
C VAL A 131 -16.53 -9.03 -22.74
N GLY A 132 -17.51 -9.69 -23.34
CA GLY A 132 -18.91 -9.28 -23.29
C GLY A 132 -19.73 -10.19 -22.39
N ARG A 133 -20.85 -9.70 -21.86
CA ARG A 133 -21.85 -10.55 -21.18
C ARG A 133 -22.29 -11.71 -22.07
N ASP A 134 -22.60 -11.39 -23.32
CA ASP A 134 -23.00 -12.26 -24.41
C ASP A 134 -22.36 -11.77 -25.71
N LEU A 135 -22.62 -12.46 -26.83
CA LEU A 135 -22.09 -12.05 -28.14
C LEU A 135 -22.50 -10.62 -28.55
N PRO A 136 -23.76 -10.17 -28.36
CA PRO A 136 -24.13 -8.78 -28.59
C PRO A 136 -23.28 -7.77 -27.82
N SER A 137 -23.15 -7.94 -26.49
CA SER A 137 -22.31 -7.08 -25.65
C SER A 137 -20.84 -7.09 -26.09
N LEU A 138 -20.30 -8.26 -26.45
CA LEU A 138 -18.93 -8.39 -26.93
C LEU A 138 -18.74 -7.66 -28.26
N SER A 139 -19.66 -7.85 -29.21
CA SER A 139 -19.60 -7.21 -30.52
C SER A 139 -19.69 -5.69 -30.38
N TRP A 140 -20.47 -5.20 -29.42
CA TRP A 140 -20.57 -3.78 -29.10
C TRP A 140 -19.27 -3.25 -28.51
N LEU A 141 -18.69 -3.96 -27.52
CA LEU A 141 -17.40 -3.61 -26.94
C LEU A 141 -16.32 -3.52 -28.01
N ILE A 142 -16.24 -4.51 -28.91
CA ILE A 142 -15.32 -4.55 -30.04
C ILE A 142 -15.55 -3.36 -30.98
N ALA A 143 -16.81 -3.08 -31.33
CA ALA A 143 -17.12 -2.01 -32.27
C ALA A 143 -16.69 -0.64 -31.74
N LYS A 144 -16.86 -0.38 -30.45
CA LYS A 144 -16.38 0.85 -29.80
C LYS A 144 -14.87 1.05 -29.97
N GLN A 145 -14.08 -0.03 -30.02
CA GLN A 145 -12.62 0.06 -30.14
C GLN A 145 -12.12 0.64 -31.49
N PHE A 146 -12.98 0.68 -32.52
CA PHE A 146 -12.67 1.31 -33.81
C PHE A 146 -12.81 2.83 -33.81
N PHE A 147 -13.22 3.41 -32.69
CA PHE A 147 -13.50 4.82 -32.56
C PHE A 147 -12.83 5.39 -31.31
N TYR A 148 -12.64 6.69 -31.32
CA TYR A 148 -12.18 7.49 -30.19
C TYR A 148 -12.90 8.84 -30.21
N ARG A 149 -13.01 9.47 -29.05
CA ARG A 149 -13.56 10.82 -28.92
C ARG A 149 -12.42 11.84 -28.85
N GLU A 150 -12.53 12.94 -29.59
CA GLU A 150 -11.52 14.01 -29.50
C GLU A 150 -11.56 14.72 -28.14
N SER A 151 -10.40 14.78 -27.48
CA SER A 151 -10.23 15.19 -26.08
C SER A 151 -10.41 16.69 -25.81
N GLY A 152 -10.40 17.54 -26.83
CA GLY A 152 -10.36 19.01 -26.69
C GLY A 152 -11.61 19.66 -26.06
N LYS A 153 -12.66 18.90 -25.72
CA LYS A 153 -13.91 19.42 -25.14
C LYS A 153 -14.50 18.56 -24.00
N MET A 154 -13.77 17.54 -23.53
CA MET A 154 -14.33 16.55 -22.60
C MET A 154 -13.79 16.75 -21.18
N SER A 155 -14.68 16.70 -20.19
CA SER A 155 -14.32 16.80 -18.77
C SER A 155 -13.65 15.50 -18.29
N LYS A 156 -12.80 15.61 -17.27
CA LYS A 156 -12.29 14.47 -16.48
C LYS A 156 -12.71 14.66 -15.04
N ALA A 157 -13.23 13.64 -14.39
CA ALA A 157 -13.62 13.77 -12.99
C ALA A 157 -13.35 12.54 -12.14
N ILE A 158 -13.06 12.80 -10.87
CA ILE A 158 -13.00 11.78 -9.82
C ILE A 158 -14.08 12.04 -8.78
N PHE A 159 -14.90 11.02 -8.56
CA PHE A 159 -15.95 10.98 -7.54
C PHE A 159 -15.50 10.03 -6.44
N SER A 160 -15.34 10.55 -5.23
CA SER A 160 -14.76 9.81 -4.11
C SER A 160 -15.55 10.03 -2.83
N HIS A 161 -15.81 8.93 -2.11
CA HIS A 161 -16.33 9.00 -0.74
C HIS A 161 -15.31 9.56 0.28
N LYS A 162 -14.07 9.86 -0.14
CA LYS A 162 -13.03 10.48 0.70
C LYS A 162 -12.84 11.95 0.36
N ASN A 163 -12.25 12.70 1.30
CA ASN A 163 -11.77 14.06 1.04
C ASN A 163 -10.55 14.02 0.10
N LEU A 164 -10.59 14.78 -0.99
CA LEU A 164 -9.56 14.82 -2.02
C LEU A 164 -8.69 16.09 -1.98
N SER A 165 -8.73 16.85 -0.88
CA SER A 165 -8.00 18.13 -0.74
C SER A 165 -6.49 18.04 -0.97
N ILE A 166 -5.90 16.85 -0.78
CA ILE A 166 -4.47 16.61 -1.04
C ILE A 166 -4.11 16.70 -2.52
N PHE A 167 -5.07 16.56 -3.44
CA PHE A 167 -4.86 16.63 -4.88
C PHE A 167 -5.23 18.01 -5.46
N SER A 168 -5.33 19.04 -4.61
CA SER A 168 -5.79 20.38 -5.03
C SER A 168 -4.97 20.98 -6.17
N GLU A 169 -3.69 20.64 -6.25
CA GLU A 169 -2.78 21.06 -7.33
C GLU A 169 -3.11 20.43 -8.70
N LYS A 170 -3.89 19.34 -8.73
CA LYS A 170 -4.32 18.65 -9.97
C LYS A 170 -5.68 19.15 -10.48
N ALA A 171 -6.31 20.09 -9.77
CA ALA A 171 -7.64 20.64 -10.08
C ALA A 171 -7.73 21.35 -11.44
N GLU A 172 -6.60 21.68 -12.07
CA GLU A 172 -6.57 22.25 -13.42
C GLU A 172 -6.87 21.21 -14.53
N LYS A 173 -6.75 19.90 -14.24
CA LYS A 173 -6.91 18.81 -15.22
C LYS A 173 -8.06 17.85 -14.90
N TRP A 174 -8.51 17.83 -13.65
CA TRP A 174 -9.54 16.94 -13.13
C TRP A 174 -10.49 17.69 -12.24
N ASP A 175 -11.78 17.43 -12.41
CA ASP A 175 -12.81 17.86 -11.47
C ASP A 175 -12.90 16.89 -10.30
N PHE A 176 -12.84 17.44 -9.10
CA PHE A 176 -12.87 16.68 -7.86
C PHE A 176 -14.23 16.78 -7.19
N PHE A 177 -14.90 15.65 -7.02
CA PHE A 177 -16.15 15.48 -6.27
C PHE A 177 -15.88 14.59 -5.05
N ASP A 178 -15.41 15.23 -3.98
CA ASP A 178 -15.21 14.58 -2.69
C ASP A 178 -16.52 14.41 -1.91
N ILE A 179 -16.45 13.74 -0.75
CA ILE A 179 -17.62 13.48 0.11
C ILE A 179 -18.50 14.71 0.35
N LYS A 180 -17.91 15.90 0.55
CA LYS A 180 -18.66 17.13 0.84
C LYS A 180 -19.39 17.66 -0.37
N LYS A 181 -18.80 17.57 -1.56
CA LYS A 181 -19.46 17.95 -2.82
C LYS A 181 -20.53 16.95 -3.21
N LEU A 182 -20.26 15.65 -3.03
CA LEU A 182 -21.23 14.58 -3.25
C LEU A 182 -22.51 14.82 -2.43
N GLU A 183 -22.41 15.18 -1.15
CA GLU A 183 -23.59 15.43 -0.30
C GLU A 183 -24.43 16.67 -0.70
N LYS A 184 -23.85 17.62 -1.43
CA LYS A 184 -24.46 18.94 -1.69
C LYS A 184 -24.97 19.15 -3.11
N GLN A 185 -24.36 18.49 -4.08
CA GLN A 185 -24.63 18.72 -5.49
C GLN A 185 -25.52 17.63 -6.09
N ASN A 186 -26.21 17.96 -7.17
CA ASN A 186 -26.97 16.96 -7.94
C ASN A 186 -26.01 16.18 -8.85
N ILE A 187 -25.31 15.21 -8.27
CA ILE A 187 -24.30 14.39 -8.97
C ILE A 187 -24.92 13.61 -10.13
N LYS A 188 -26.19 13.21 -10.01
CA LYS A 188 -26.89 12.49 -11.08
C LYS A 188 -26.98 13.33 -12.36
N ASN A 189 -27.46 14.57 -12.24
CA ASN A 189 -27.51 15.47 -13.39
C ASN A 189 -26.12 15.75 -13.97
N ILE A 190 -25.12 16.01 -13.13
CA ILE A 190 -23.74 16.26 -13.57
C ILE A 190 -23.21 15.08 -14.41
N LEU A 191 -23.40 13.86 -13.92
CA LEU A 191 -22.93 12.65 -14.60
C LEU A 191 -23.69 12.33 -15.89
N GLU A 192 -25.00 12.59 -15.94
CA GLU A 192 -25.86 12.26 -17.08
C GLU A 192 -25.88 13.35 -18.18
N GLU A 193 -25.60 14.61 -17.84
CA GLU A 193 -25.61 15.74 -18.80
C GLU A 193 -24.25 15.99 -19.48
N GLU A 194 -23.15 15.60 -18.83
CA GLU A 194 -21.80 15.82 -19.35
C GLU A 194 -21.25 14.66 -20.18
N ILE A 195 -20.29 14.99 -21.04
CA ILE A 195 -19.52 14.03 -21.83
C ILE A 195 -18.11 13.94 -21.22
N TRP A 196 -17.76 12.75 -20.75
CA TRP A 196 -16.55 12.53 -19.97
C TRP A 196 -15.48 11.81 -20.78
N SER A 197 -14.26 12.34 -20.80
CA SER A 197 -13.13 11.59 -21.33
C SER A 197 -12.76 10.48 -20.35
N GLU A 198 -12.70 10.83 -19.05
CA GLU A 198 -12.34 9.92 -17.99
C GLU A 198 -13.19 10.14 -16.74
N LEU A 199 -13.74 9.05 -16.21
CA LEU A 199 -14.43 9.04 -14.91
C LEU A 199 -13.77 8.04 -13.98
N ALA A 200 -13.37 8.51 -12.80
CA ALA A 200 -12.91 7.64 -11.73
C ALA A 200 -13.90 7.63 -10.56
N PHE A 201 -14.38 6.43 -10.21
CA PHE A 201 -15.30 6.21 -9.10
C PHE A 201 -14.59 5.46 -7.99
N HIS A 202 -14.35 6.16 -6.89
CA HIS A 202 -13.67 5.63 -5.70
C HIS A 202 -14.65 5.51 -4.52
N GLY A 203 -15.14 4.30 -4.31
CA GLY A 203 -16.27 4.04 -3.43
C GLY A 203 -16.24 2.65 -2.79
N HIS A 204 -17.30 2.33 -2.07
CA HIS A 204 -17.51 1.01 -1.49
C HIS A 204 -18.64 0.28 -2.22
N GLY A 205 -18.39 -0.96 -2.61
CA GLY A 205 -19.36 -1.71 -3.40
C GLY A 205 -18.87 -3.13 -3.67
N LYS A 206 -19.67 -3.84 -4.46
CA LYS A 206 -19.39 -5.18 -4.98
C LYS A 206 -19.67 -5.19 -6.48
N GLU A 207 -19.97 -6.36 -7.04
CA GLU A 207 -20.30 -6.51 -8.44
C GLU A 207 -21.61 -5.85 -8.85
N ASP A 208 -22.59 -5.66 -7.99
CA ASP A 208 -23.90 -5.11 -8.38
C ASP A 208 -23.99 -3.58 -8.33
N HIS A 209 -23.14 -2.96 -7.50
CA HIS A 209 -23.19 -1.53 -7.23
C HIS A 209 -21.87 -0.94 -6.70
N LEU A 210 -21.75 0.38 -6.78
CA LEU A 210 -20.69 1.20 -6.16
C LEU A 210 -21.33 2.41 -5.47
N ASN A 211 -21.13 2.52 -4.16
CA ASN A 211 -21.62 3.62 -3.35
C ASN A 211 -20.64 4.80 -3.31
N LEU A 212 -21.16 6.00 -3.56
CA LEU A 212 -20.45 7.28 -3.51
C LEU A 212 -21.20 8.23 -2.58
N ALA A 213 -20.90 8.16 -1.28
CA ALA A 213 -21.69 8.82 -0.24
C ALA A 213 -23.19 8.46 -0.38
N ASP A 214 -24.06 9.42 -0.68
CA ASP A 214 -25.50 9.23 -0.88
C ASP A 214 -25.88 8.63 -2.25
N PHE A 215 -24.99 8.68 -3.24
CA PHE A 215 -25.25 8.19 -4.60
C PHE A 215 -24.84 6.73 -4.75
N THR A 216 -25.51 6.05 -5.68
CA THR A 216 -25.21 4.64 -6.00
C THR A 216 -25.14 4.45 -7.51
N LEU A 217 -23.99 4.03 -8.00
CA LEU A 217 -23.86 3.45 -9.33
C LEU A 217 -24.31 1.99 -9.27
N HIS A 218 -25.10 1.53 -10.24
CA HIS A 218 -25.53 0.13 -10.27
C HIS A 218 -25.54 -0.46 -11.69
N GLY A 219 -25.43 -1.78 -11.77
CA GLY A 219 -25.40 -2.54 -13.02
C GLY A 219 -26.73 -3.18 -13.45
N TYR A 220 -27.86 -2.86 -12.79
CA TYR A 220 -29.13 -3.50 -13.16
C TYR A 220 -29.54 -3.24 -14.58
N ASN A 221 -29.77 -4.32 -15.30
CA ASN A 221 -30.46 -4.27 -16.57
C ASN A 221 -31.76 -5.09 -16.48
N ARG A 222 -32.88 -4.39 -16.30
CA ARG A 222 -34.24 -4.99 -16.23
C ARG A 222 -34.66 -5.68 -17.54
N SER A 223 -34.04 -5.35 -18.66
CA SER A 223 -34.35 -5.94 -19.96
C SER A 223 -33.74 -7.32 -20.16
N LEU A 224 -32.79 -7.71 -19.30
CA LEU A 224 -32.16 -9.02 -19.35
C LEU A 224 -32.96 -10.04 -18.53
N VAL A 225 -33.01 -11.27 -19.06
CA VAL A 225 -33.61 -12.39 -18.36
C VAL A 225 -32.74 -12.75 -17.17
N ARG A 226 -33.37 -12.86 -16.00
CA ARG A 226 -32.75 -13.41 -14.80
C ARG A 226 -32.85 -14.93 -14.85
N HIS A 227 -31.72 -15.60 -14.72
CA HIS A 227 -31.58 -17.05 -14.72
C HIS A 227 -31.49 -17.62 -13.29
N GLU A 228 -30.93 -16.86 -12.34
CA GLU A 228 -30.72 -17.34 -10.97
C GLU A 228 -31.76 -16.82 -9.97
N SER A 229 -32.11 -17.63 -8.97
CA SER A 229 -33.08 -17.27 -7.92
C SER A 229 -32.51 -16.37 -6.82
N PHE A 230 -31.18 -16.25 -6.71
CA PHE A 230 -30.50 -15.33 -5.81
C PHE A 230 -30.28 -13.96 -6.47
N ALA A 231 -30.44 -12.87 -5.72
CA ALA A 231 -30.31 -11.49 -6.20
C ALA A 231 -29.97 -10.56 -5.03
N PRO A 232 -29.47 -9.35 -5.31
CA PRO A 232 -29.44 -8.30 -4.29
C PRO A 232 -30.88 -7.90 -3.91
N SER A 233 -31.06 -7.25 -2.76
CA SER A 233 -32.38 -6.95 -2.17
C SER A 233 -33.39 -6.37 -3.17
N TRP A 234 -32.96 -5.39 -3.95
CA TRP A 234 -33.72 -4.65 -4.95
C TRP A 234 -33.98 -5.41 -6.26
N GLY A 235 -33.38 -6.59 -6.42
CA GLY A 235 -33.70 -7.55 -7.49
C GLY A 235 -34.90 -8.44 -7.16
N HIS A 236 -35.45 -8.36 -5.95
CA HIS A 236 -36.66 -9.07 -5.54
C HIS A 236 -37.92 -8.22 -5.74
N ARG A 237 -39.00 -8.84 -6.24
CA ARG A 237 -40.28 -8.15 -6.48
C ARG A 237 -40.81 -7.54 -5.20
N GLY A 238 -41.09 -6.22 -5.24
CA GLY A 238 -41.66 -5.48 -4.11
C GLY A 238 -40.67 -5.01 -3.06
N GLN A 239 -39.36 -5.23 -3.25
CA GLN A 239 -38.33 -4.70 -2.36
C GLN A 239 -37.79 -3.35 -2.88
N PRO A 240 -37.59 -2.35 -2.01
CA PRO A 240 -37.04 -1.07 -2.40
C PRO A 240 -35.54 -1.16 -2.69
N PHE A 241 -35.01 -0.15 -3.38
CA PHE A 241 -33.56 0.05 -3.47
C PHE A 241 -32.99 0.25 -2.05
N PHE A 242 -31.78 -0.26 -1.79
CA PHE A 242 -31.18 -0.20 -0.43
C PHE A 242 -30.78 1.23 0.00
N LYS A 243 -30.88 2.18 -0.92
CA LYS A 243 -30.67 3.62 -0.76
C LYS A 243 -31.78 4.38 -1.50
N ASP A 244 -31.74 5.70 -1.44
CA ASP A 244 -32.62 6.58 -2.20
C ASP A 244 -32.51 6.30 -3.72
N GLU A 245 -33.58 5.77 -4.32
CA GLU A 245 -33.65 5.43 -5.75
C GLU A 245 -33.51 6.67 -6.65
N THR A 246 -33.83 7.87 -6.15
CA THR A 246 -33.62 9.11 -6.92
C THR A 246 -32.13 9.42 -7.14
N LYS A 247 -31.27 8.90 -6.25
CA LYS A 247 -29.80 9.00 -6.29
C LYS A 247 -29.12 7.76 -6.87
N ALA A 248 -29.90 6.82 -7.42
CA ALA A 248 -29.42 5.68 -8.16
C ALA A 248 -29.17 6.06 -9.63
N ILE A 249 -28.00 5.67 -10.13
CA ILE A 249 -27.52 5.96 -11.48
C ILE A 249 -27.09 4.63 -12.11
N ARG A 250 -27.68 4.30 -13.25
CA ARG A 250 -27.30 3.11 -14.00
C ARG A 250 -25.99 3.40 -14.72
N ILE A 251 -24.98 2.56 -14.56
CA ILE A 251 -23.66 2.89 -15.08
C ILE A 251 -23.60 2.95 -16.62
N SER A 252 -24.46 2.18 -17.31
CA SER A 252 -24.55 2.23 -18.77
C SER A 252 -25.08 3.56 -19.32
N SER A 253 -25.70 4.42 -18.51
CA SER A 253 -26.21 5.73 -18.96
C SER A 253 -25.13 6.82 -19.04
N LEU A 254 -23.95 6.57 -18.47
CA LEU A 254 -22.87 7.55 -18.44
C LEU A 254 -22.21 7.65 -19.82
N ASN A 255 -22.13 8.87 -20.35
CA ASN A 255 -21.41 9.14 -21.60
C ASN A 255 -19.92 9.36 -21.31
N VAL A 256 -19.17 8.27 -21.25
CA VAL A 256 -17.75 8.26 -20.88
C VAL A 256 -16.91 7.41 -21.85
N ASP A 257 -15.69 7.84 -22.19
CA ASP A 257 -14.76 7.00 -22.98
C ASP A 257 -14.01 5.98 -22.10
N LYS A 258 -13.42 6.43 -20.98
CA LYS A 258 -12.66 5.60 -20.04
C LYS A 258 -13.21 5.68 -18.61
N LEU A 259 -13.43 4.52 -18.01
CA LEU A 259 -14.08 4.38 -16.71
C LEU A 259 -13.20 3.62 -15.73
N PHE A 260 -12.96 4.17 -14.55
CA PHE A 260 -12.25 3.51 -13.46
C PHE A 260 -13.22 3.16 -12.34
N LEU A 261 -13.39 1.86 -12.08
CA LEU A 261 -14.22 1.33 -11.01
C LEU A 261 -13.31 0.88 -9.86
N LEU A 262 -13.09 1.78 -8.91
CA LEU A 262 -12.16 1.60 -7.78
C LEU A 262 -12.94 1.11 -6.54
N SER A 263 -13.66 -0.02 -6.70
CA SER A 263 -14.40 -0.75 -5.66
C SER A 263 -14.12 -2.27 -5.69
N CYS A 264 -14.16 -2.94 -4.55
CA CYS A 264 -13.87 -4.38 -4.51
C CYS A 264 -14.79 -5.20 -5.43
N SER A 265 -14.20 -6.16 -6.17
CA SER A 265 -14.89 -7.27 -6.83
C SER A 265 -16.03 -6.82 -7.74
N ASN A 266 -15.79 -5.77 -8.55
CA ASN A 266 -16.79 -5.25 -9.48
C ASN A 266 -16.82 -5.99 -10.83
N PHE A 267 -15.83 -6.83 -11.11
CA PHE A 267 -15.78 -7.73 -12.26
C PHE A 267 -15.25 -9.11 -11.84
N PRO A 268 -15.94 -9.82 -10.92
CA PRO A 268 -15.48 -11.12 -10.46
C PRO A 268 -15.43 -12.11 -11.62
N PHE A 269 -14.63 -13.18 -11.48
CA PHE A 269 -14.75 -14.33 -12.37
C PHE A 269 -16.17 -14.89 -12.31
N TYR A 270 -16.65 -15.44 -13.43
CA TYR A 270 -18.02 -15.94 -13.55
C TYR A 270 -18.37 -16.94 -12.45
N ASP A 271 -17.53 -17.93 -12.23
CA ASP A 271 -17.65 -18.95 -11.18
C ASP A 271 -17.53 -18.41 -9.75
N CYS A 272 -17.13 -17.14 -9.58
CA CYS A 272 -17.00 -16.46 -8.29
C CYS A 272 -18.06 -15.37 -8.06
N ARG A 273 -18.93 -15.11 -9.04
CA ARG A 273 -20.00 -14.10 -8.92
C ARG A 273 -20.98 -14.51 -7.83
N LEU A 274 -21.46 -13.53 -7.07
CA LEU A 274 -22.55 -13.69 -6.11
C LEU A 274 -23.91 -13.55 -6.77
N TYR A 275 -24.03 -12.67 -7.77
CA TYR A 275 -25.30 -12.36 -8.41
C TYR A 275 -25.32 -12.72 -9.89
N ASP A 276 -26.53 -12.88 -10.42
CA ASP A 276 -26.75 -13.03 -11.85
C ASP A 276 -26.13 -11.84 -12.62
N THR A 277 -25.67 -12.13 -13.83
CA THR A 277 -24.99 -11.19 -14.69
C THR A 277 -25.80 -9.90 -14.85
N ASN A 278 -27.14 -9.95 -14.92
CA ASN A 278 -27.98 -8.78 -15.12
C ASN A 278 -27.92 -7.73 -14.00
N PHE A 279 -27.23 -8.00 -12.89
CA PHE A 279 -26.91 -7.03 -11.84
C PHE A 279 -25.49 -6.46 -11.95
N ASN A 280 -24.59 -7.11 -12.69
CA ASN A 280 -23.17 -6.81 -12.69
C ASN A 280 -22.85 -5.44 -13.32
N LEU A 281 -22.23 -4.57 -12.51
CA LEU A 281 -21.83 -3.19 -12.77
C LEU A 281 -20.90 -3.10 -13.97
N THR A 282 -19.86 -3.91 -14.02
CA THR A 282 -18.88 -3.85 -15.12
C THR A 282 -19.49 -4.33 -16.43
N LEU A 283 -20.31 -5.38 -16.41
CA LEU A 283 -21.01 -5.85 -17.61
C LEU A 283 -22.03 -4.83 -18.13
N ASP A 284 -22.70 -4.09 -17.25
CA ASP A 284 -23.58 -2.99 -17.65
C ASP A 284 -22.80 -1.80 -18.21
N ALA A 285 -21.61 -1.50 -17.67
CA ALA A 285 -20.72 -0.51 -18.25
C ALA A 285 -20.22 -0.91 -19.66
N ILE A 286 -19.94 -2.21 -19.87
CA ILE A 286 -19.63 -2.77 -21.20
C ILE A 286 -20.78 -2.55 -22.18
N ASP A 287 -22.02 -2.72 -21.73
CA ASP A 287 -23.25 -2.45 -22.51
C ASP A 287 -23.46 -0.94 -22.79
N GLY A 288 -22.77 -0.06 -22.06
CA GLY A 288 -22.83 1.41 -22.18
C GLY A 288 -21.85 2.02 -23.19
N PHE A 289 -21.51 3.29 -22.96
CA PHE A 289 -20.63 4.10 -23.84
C PHE A 289 -19.13 3.85 -23.59
N ALA A 290 -18.77 3.39 -22.38
CA ALA A 290 -17.40 3.17 -21.98
C ALA A 290 -16.67 2.24 -22.95
N ARG A 291 -15.60 2.74 -23.56
CA ARG A 291 -14.75 1.98 -24.46
C ARG A 291 -13.66 1.24 -23.70
N ASN A 292 -13.13 1.88 -22.65
CA ASN A 292 -12.16 1.31 -21.73
C ASN A 292 -12.70 1.31 -20.30
N ILE A 293 -12.60 0.18 -19.61
CA ILE A 293 -13.04 0.02 -18.23
C ILE A 293 -11.94 -0.65 -17.42
N ILE A 294 -11.51 0.01 -16.35
CA ILE A 294 -10.58 -0.53 -15.37
C ILE A 294 -11.42 -1.02 -14.20
N ALA A 295 -11.43 -2.33 -13.99
CA ALA A 295 -12.28 -3.01 -13.03
C ALA A 295 -11.44 -3.95 -12.16
N SER A 296 -12.01 -4.43 -11.05
CA SER A 296 -11.35 -5.36 -10.14
C SER A 296 -12.02 -6.73 -10.11
N THR A 297 -11.21 -7.76 -10.32
CA THR A 297 -11.59 -9.18 -10.28
C THR A 297 -11.71 -9.73 -8.86
N GLY A 298 -11.19 -9.02 -7.86
CA GLY A 298 -11.09 -9.50 -6.49
C GLY A 298 -11.17 -8.36 -5.47
N VAL A 299 -10.61 -8.55 -4.28
CA VAL A 299 -10.50 -7.45 -3.32
C VAL A 299 -9.51 -6.44 -3.88
N GLN A 300 -9.89 -5.15 -3.91
CA GLN A 300 -8.98 -4.05 -4.22
C GLN A 300 -8.90 -3.07 -3.05
N SER A 301 -7.76 -2.40 -2.90
CA SER A 301 -7.54 -1.48 -1.78
C SER A 301 -6.93 -0.18 -2.27
N VAL A 302 -7.39 0.32 -3.42
CA VAL A 302 -6.98 1.61 -3.96
C VAL A 302 -7.19 2.71 -2.91
N ASP A 303 -6.16 3.52 -2.71
CA ASP A 303 -6.16 4.72 -1.88
C ASP A 303 -5.42 5.86 -2.60
N ASN A 304 -5.13 6.94 -1.90
CA ASN A 304 -4.46 8.12 -2.45
C ASN A 304 -3.25 7.83 -3.38
N PRO A 305 -2.34 6.86 -3.09
CA PRO A 305 -1.21 6.56 -3.98
C PRO A 305 -1.62 6.02 -5.36
N GLU A 306 -2.68 5.24 -5.40
CA GLU A 306 -3.26 4.70 -6.63
C GLU A 306 -4.12 5.76 -7.35
N LEU A 307 -4.81 6.62 -6.61
CA LEU A 307 -5.51 7.77 -7.18
C LEU A 307 -4.53 8.75 -7.85
N ASP A 308 -3.39 9.02 -7.22
CA ASP A 308 -2.35 9.89 -7.79
C ASP A 308 -1.82 9.35 -9.13
N GLU A 309 -1.73 8.02 -9.28
CA GLU A 309 -1.36 7.40 -10.56
C GLU A 309 -2.36 7.73 -11.67
N ILE A 310 -3.66 7.65 -11.34
CA ILE A 310 -4.76 8.00 -12.24
C ILE A 310 -4.68 9.46 -12.66
N LEU A 311 -4.40 10.34 -11.70
CA LEU A 311 -4.37 11.80 -11.93
C LEU A 311 -3.14 12.26 -12.71
N ASN A 312 -1.97 11.65 -12.49
CA ASN A 312 -0.70 12.09 -13.08
C ASN A 312 -0.51 11.68 -14.54
N ASP A 313 -0.96 10.49 -14.90
CA ASP A 313 -0.65 9.91 -16.21
C ASP A 313 -1.86 9.21 -16.83
N SER A 314 -3.00 9.90 -16.74
CA SER A 314 -4.29 9.53 -17.35
C SER A 314 -4.21 9.26 -18.86
N ASN A 315 -3.26 9.93 -19.54
CA ASN A 315 -3.06 9.86 -21.00
C ASN A 315 -2.33 8.60 -21.48
N THR A 316 -1.75 7.79 -20.57
CA THR A 316 -1.14 6.51 -20.94
C THR A 316 -2.09 5.36 -20.64
N GLU A 317 -2.20 4.49 -21.63
CA GLU A 317 -3.31 3.54 -21.72
C GLU A 317 -3.10 2.29 -20.88
N ASN A 318 -1.94 2.19 -20.19
CA ASN A 318 -1.64 1.10 -19.27
C ASN A 318 -1.73 1.42 -17.78
N ILE A 319 -2.68 2.26 -17.43
CA ILE A 319 -2.91 2.65 -16.06
C ILE A 319 -3.32 1.48 -15.17
N GLY A 320 -4.01 0.46 -15.71
CA GLY A 320 -4.37 -0.73 -14.94
C GLY A 320 -3.18 -1.59 -14.53
N VAL A 321 -2.15 -1.76 -15.38
CA VAL A 321 -0.92 -2.49 -14.97
C VAL A 321 -0.15 -1.69 -13.93
N ARG A 322 -0.05 -0.36 -14.07
CA ARG A 322 0.60 0.46 -13.05
C ARG A 322 -0.13 0.45 -11.72
N LEU A 323 -1.46 0.54 -11.75
CA LEU A 323 -2.32 0.36 -10.58
C LEU A 323 -2.11 -1.02 -9.96
N HIS A 324 -2.05 -2.06 -10.79
CA HIS A 324 -1.79 -3.42 -10.33
C HIS A 324 -0.42 -3.55 -9.65
N ASN A 325 0.64 -2.99 -10.26
CA ASN A 325 1.98 -2.98 -9.71
C ASN A 325 2.08 -2.22 -8.40
N LYS A 326 1.33 -1.11 -8.24
CA LYS A 326 1.21 -0.38 -6.97
C LYS A 326 0.51 -1.18 -5.88
N LEU A 327 -0.42 -2.06 -6.26
CA LEU A 327 -1.18 -2.91 -5.34
C LEU A 327 -0.46 -4.22 -4.96
N ASN A 328 0.66 -4.58 -5.60
CA ASN A 328 1.34 -5.87 -5.41
C ASN A 328 1.70 -6.20 -3.94
N ASP A 329 1.96 -5.19 -3.11
CA ASP A 329 2.28 -5.39 -1.70
C ASP A 329 1.10 -5.85 -0.84
N ILE A 330 -0.11 -5.67 -1.35
CA ILE A 330 -1.38 -5.87 -0.63
C ILE A 330 -2.18 -6.99 -1.28
N GLN A 331 -2.09 -7.11 -2.60
CA GLN A 331 -2.73 -8.12 -3.42
C GLN A 331 -1.67 -8.87 -4.23
N PRO A 332 -1.17 -10.00 -3.70
CA PRO A 332 -0.16 -10.80 -4.42
C PRO A 332 -0.75 -11.43 -5.70
N PHE A 333 -2.07 -11.54 -5.81
CA PHE A 333 -2.82 -12.08 -6.95
C PHE A 333 -3.25 -10.98 -7.94
N VAL A 334 -3.65 -11.35 -9.17
CA VAL A 334 -4.20 -10.41 -10.16
C VAL A 334 -5.55 -9.88 -9.69
N SER A 335 -5.62 -8.57 -9.43
CA SER A 335 -6.80 -7.92 -8.83
C SER A 335 -7.41 -6.82 -9.68
N ILE A 336 -6.77 -6.43 -10.78
CA ILE A 336 -7.21 -5.39 -11.71
C ILE A 336 -7.25 -5.96 -13.13
N ALA A 337 -8.31 -5.66 -13.86
CA ALA A 337 -8.52 -6.03 -15.25
C ALA A 337 -8.69 -4.77 -16.11
N ASN A 338 -8.01 -4.75 -17.26
CA ASN A 338 -8.20 -3.75 -18.31
C ASN A 338 -9.16 -4.32 -19.36
N ILE A 339 -10.36 -3.75 -19.47
CA ILE A 339 -11.36 -4.13 -20.46
C ILE A 339 -11.39 -3.05 -21.55
N GLY A 340 -11.22 -3.44 -22.80
CA GLY A 340 -11.02 -2.52 -23.93
C GLY A 340 -9.58 -2.51 -24.44
N LEU A 341 -9.34 -1.72 -25.49
CA LEU A 341 -8.05 -1.57 -26.15
C LEU A 341 -7.54 -0.12 -26.07
N PRO A 342 -6.21 0.06 -26.11
CA PRO A 342 -5.59 1.37 -26.26
C PRO A 342 -5.93 2.04 -27.62
N ASN A 343 -5.90 3.38 -27.66
CA ASN A 343 -6.01 4.25 -28.84
C ASN A 343 -4.72 4.41 -29.65
N ILE A 344 -3.55 4.41 -29.00
CA ILE A 344 -2.32 4.95 -29.61
C ILE A 344 -1.39 3.83 -30.09
N PHE A 345 -0.96 3.93 -31.35
CA PHE A 345 0.03 3.08 -32.03
C PHE A 345 1.48 3.36 -31.63
N GLU A 346 1.72 4.23 -30.66
CA GLU A 346 3.06 4.30 -30.10
C GLU A 346 3.26 2.99 -29.35
N LYS A 347 4.14 2.13 -29.90
CA LYS A 347 4.81 1.10 -29.13
C LYS A 347 5.40 1.81 -27.93
N VAL A 348 4.65 1.84 -26.84
CA VAL A 348 5.11 2.43 -25.60
C VAL A 348 6.29 1.55 -25.23
N ASN A 349 7.47 2.15 -25.31
CA ASN A 349 8.63 1.57 -24.66
C ASN A 349 8.28 1.65 -23.18
N ILE A 350 7.71 0.57 -22.65
CA ILE A 350 7.47 0.36 -21.23
C ILE A 350 8.85 0.34 -20.60
N LYS A 351 9.38 1.51 -20.30
CA LYS A 351 10.30 1.62 -19.19
C LYS A 351 9.41 1.49 -17.98
N ASN A 352 9.61 0.42 -17.22
CA ASN A 352 9.20 0.39 -15.82
C ASN A 352 9.85 1.61 -15.13
N THR A 353 9.18 2.75 -15.19
CA THR A 353 9.46 3.93 -14.36
C THR A 353 8.51 3.99 -13.19
N GLY A 354 7.83 2.87 -12.87
CA GLY A 354 7.29 2.69 -11.55
C GLY A 354 8.45 2.87 -10.59
N GLN A 355 8.56 4.07 -10.01
CA GLN A 355 9.40 4.28 -8.85
C GLN A 355 9.02 3.14 -7.92
N HIS A 356 9.99 2.30 -7.58
CA HIS A 356 9.81 1.41 -6.45
C HIS A 356 9.27 2.26 -5.32
N ALA A 357 8.19 1.82 -4.68
CA ALA A 357 7.74 2.45 -3.46
C ALA A 357 8.97 2.55 -2.56
N GLU A 358 9.49 3.77 -2.40
CA GLU A 358 10.56 4.03 -1.46
C GLU A 358 10.01 3.56 -0.11
N ARG A 359 10.78 2.72 0.57
CA ARG A 359 10.34 2.10 1.82
C ARG A 359 10.92 2.90 2.96
N LEU A 360 10.19 2.91 4.08
CA LEU A 360 10.74 3.38 5.34
C LEU A 360 12.12 2.73 5.56
N GLU A 361 13.13 3.57 5.75
CA GLU A 361 14.47 3.13 6.11
C GLU A 361 14.41 2.28 7.40
N ALA A 362 15.37 1.38 7.57
CA ALA A 362 15.43 0.47 8.71
C ALA A 362 15.35 1.24 10.05
N GLN A 363 15.99 2.41 10.14
CA GLN A 363 15.96 3.27 11.31
C GLN A 363 14.56 3.82 11.61
N THR A 364 13.81 4.25 10.60
CA THR A 364 12.43 4.72 10.77
C THR A 364 11.53 3.60 11.30
N LYS A 365 11.61 2.39 10.74
CA LYS A 365 10.84 1.22 11.21
C LYS A 365 11.13 0.91 12.69
N ILE A 366 12.39 0.97 13.09
CA ILE A 366 12.81 0.76 14.49
C ILE A 366 12.21 1.82 15.41
N ILE A 367 12.26 3.10 15.03
CA ILE A 367 11.69 4.20 15.83
C ILE A 367 10.18 3.98 16.03
N LEU A 368 9.44 3.75 14.95
CA LEU A 368 7.99 3.58 15.01
C LEU A 368 7.58 2.33 15.81
N SER A 369 8.33 1.24 15.68
CA SER A 369 8.14 0.02 16.47
C SER A 369 8.31 0.29 17.97
N ARG A 370 9.34 1.07 18.37
CA ARG A 370 9.56 1.46 19.78
C ARG A 370 8.43 2.32 20.31
N LEU A 371 8.02 3.35 19.56
CA LEU A 371 6.90 4.20 19.93
C LEU A 371 5.61 3.40 20.10
N SER A 372 5.33 2.47 19.18
CA SER A 372 4.18 1.58 19.25
C SER A 372 4.24 0.74 20.53
N SER A 373 5.39 0.13 20.81
CA SER A 373 5.60 -0.71 21.99
C SER A 373 5.43 0.06 23.30
N TYR A 374 5.88 1.33 23.40
CA TYR A 374 5.58 2.16 24.57
C TYR A 374 4.08 2.40 24.79
N VAL A 375 3.28 2.41 23.72
CA VAL A 375 1.84 2.62 23.78
C VAL A 375 1.08 1.32 24.09
N SER A 376 1.47 0.21 23.47
CA SER A 376 0.67 -1.02 23.41
C SER A 376 1.17 -2.18 24.27
N SER A 377 2.44 -2.20 24.69
CA SER A 377 3.03 -3.34 25.43
C SER A 377 2.38 -3.58 26.78
N GLY A 378 1.84 -2.55 27.43
CA GLY A 378 1.43 -2.60 28.83
C GLY A 378 2.60 -2.45 29.83
N MET A 379 3.82 -2.19 29.35
CA MET A 379 4.99 -1.90 30.19
C MET A 379 4.83 -0.58 30.95
N LEU A 380 4.27 0.43 30.29
CA LEU A 380 4.05 1.76 30.86
C LEU A 380 2.59 1.93 31.33
N SER A 381 2.44 2.48 32.53
CA SER A 381 1.18 2.93 33.11
C SER A 381 0.50 3.96 32.20
N ASN A 382 -0.82 4.07 32.29
CA ASN A 382 -1.61 4.89 31.37
C ASN A 382 -1.27 6.38 31.44
N GLU A 383 -0.90 6.86 32.63
CA GLU A 383 -0.53 8.27 32.86
C GLU A 383 0.97 8.54 32.60
N HIS A 384 1.74 7.52 32.22
CA HIS A 384 3.16 7.68 32.02
C HIS A 384 3.45 8.66 30.86
N PRO A 385 4.27 9.71 31.07
CA PRO A 385 4.45 10.80 30.10
C PRO A 385 5.00 10.31 28.75
N ILE A 386 5.87 9.31 28.76
CA ILE A 386 6.44 8.72 27.52
C ILE A 386 5.36 8.01 26.70
N LYS A 387 4.38 7.37 27.34
CA LYS A 387 3.27 6.71 26.65
C LYS A 387 2.41 7.72 25.88
N LYS A 388 2.06 8.83 26.53
CA LYS A 388 1.29 9.93 25.93
C LYS A 388 2.05 10.59 24.77
N LEU A 389 3.33 10.91 24.96
CA LEU A 389 4.16 11.52 23.91
C LEU A 389 4.33 10.57 22.72
N SER A 390 4.56 9.28 22.97
CA SER A 390 4.70 8.28 21.90
C SER A 390 3.41 8.15 21.09
N ARG A 391 2.25 8.14 21.76
CA ARG A 391 0.94 8.13 21.08
C ARG A 391 0.74 9.35 20.18
N ASN A 392 1.10 10.55 20.65
CA ASN A 392 0.98 11.77 19.85
C ASN A 392 1.87 11.71 18.60
N ILE A 393 3.12 11.26 18.74
CA ILE A 393 4.02 11.11 17.59
C ILE A 393 3.47 10.04 16.62
N LEU A 394 2.97 8.90 17.11
CA LEU A 394 2.38 7.90 16.22
C LEU A 394 1.16 8.42 15.44
N LEU A 395 0.32 9.23 16.08
CA LEU A 395 -0.83 9.86 15.41
C LEU A 395 -0.37 10.84 14.33
N ASP A 396 0.58 11.72 14.66
CA ASP A 396 1.16 12.73 13.76
C ASP A 396 1.77 12.10 12.49
N TYR A 397 2.37 10.90 12.61
CA TYR A 397 3.09 10.24 11.53
C TYR A 397 2.33 9.03 10.92
N SER A 398 1.14 8.71 11.41
CA SER A 398 0.34 7.55 10.98
C SER A 398 0.06 7.52 9.46
N GLN A 399 -0.07 8.69 8.84
CA GLN A 399 -0.35 8.81 7.40
C GLN A 399 0.83 8.38 6.52
N LEU A 400 2.07 8.67 6.92
CA LEU A 400 3.29 8.32 6.17
C LEU A 400 3.81 6.92 6.52
N THR A 401 3.29 6.31 7.60
CA THR A 401 3.49 4.89 7.91
C THR A 401 2.52 3.96 7.18
N ARG A 402 1.50 4.52 6.52
CA ARG A 402 0.55 3.77 5.70
C ARG A 402 1.07 3.68 4.27
N ARG A 403 1.57 2.48 3.92
CA ARG A 403 2.13 2.13 2.61
C ARG A 403 3.40 2.92 2.28
N GLY A 404 4.22 2.38 1.38
CA GLY A 404 5.21 3.25 0.74
C GLY A 404 4.43 4.39 0.08
N THR A 405 4.74 5.62 0.43
CA THR A 405 4.05 6.78 -0.13
C THR A 405 4.55 6.96 -1.55
N TYR A 406 3.82 6.40 -2.52
CA TYR A 406 4.12 6.65 -3.93
C TYR A 406 3.96 8.14 -4.23
N GLY A 407 4.85 8.67 -5.06
CA GLY A 407 5.02 10.11 -5.25
C GLY A 407 5.99 10.76 -4.26
N THR A 408 6.40 10.04 -3.20
CA THR A 408 7.41 10.52 -2.25
C THR A 408 8.82 10.28 -2.77
N THR A 409 9.57 11.35 -3.02
CA THR A 409 10.96 11.24 -3.46
C THR A 409 11.86 10.74 -2.34
N LYS A 410 13.07 10.30 -2.70
CA LYS A 410 14.11 9.99 -1.72
C LYS A 410 14.43 11.20 -0.82
N GLU A 411 14.39 12.42 -1.37
CA GLU A 411 14.52 13.62 -0.54
C GLU A 411 13.38 13.75 0.46
N GLU A 412 12.13 13.50 0.06
CA GLU A 412 10.97 13.60 0.94
C GLU A 412 10.96 12.53 2.03
N TYR A 413 11.42 11.30 1.74
CA TYR A 413 11.66 10.28 2.76
C TYR A 413 12.78 10.68 3.72
N SER A 414 13.86 11.28 3.21
CA SER A 414 14.94 11.80 4.04
C SER A 414 14.46 12.95 4.93
N VAL A 415 13.61 13.84 4.41
CA VAL A 415 12.97 14.92 5.17
C VAL A 415 12.01 14.35 6.22
N PHE A 416 11.19 13.37 5.87
CA PHE A 416 10.31 12.67 6.81
C PHE A 416 11.09 11.99 7.92
N GLU A 417 12.12 11.22 7.59
CA GLU A 417 12.97 10.55 8.56
C GLU A 417 13.64 11.58 9.46
N GLN A 418 14.19 12.65 8.89
CA GLN A 418 14.81 13.70 9.66
C GLN A 418 13.80 14.42 10.56
N ASN A 419 12.57 14.64 10.10
CA ASN A 419 11.49 15.19 10.91
C ASN A 419 11.07 14.25 12.04
N LEU A 420 10.95 12.96 11.78
CA LEU A 420 10.66 11.95 12.78
C LEU A 420 11.77 11.89 13.84
N ILE A 421 13.04 11.84 13.42
CA ILE A 421 14.20 11.90 14.31
C ILE A 421 14.17 13.19 15.13
N ASN A 422 13.93 14.34 14.49
CA ASN A 422 13.85 15.63 15.18
C ASN A 422 12.71 15.66 16.21
N ARG A 423 11.59 14.97 15.96
CA ARG A 423 10.45 14.88 16.87
C ARG A 423 10.67 13.89 18.01
N VAL A 424 11.37 12.78 17.74
CA VAL A 424 11.70 11.73 18.73
C VAL A 424 12.91 12.11 19.57
N ASN A 425 13.75 13.05 19.13
CA ASN A 425 14.90 13.52 19.91
C ASN A 425 14.46 14.20 21.23
N PRO A 426 13.45 15.10 21.27
CA PRO A 426 12.83 15.57 22.51
C PRO A 426 12.30 14.45 23.40
N LEU A 427 11.68 13.42 22.82
CA LEU A 427 11.24 12.24 23.58
C LEU A 427 12.44 11.52 24.21
N SER A 428 13.51 11.32 23.45
CA SER A 428 14.75 10.68 23.91
C SER A 428 15.39 11.46 25.07
N LYS A 429 15.43 12.79 24.96
CA LYS A 429 15.86 13.67 26.06
C LYS A 429 14.95 13.49 27.28
N LYS A 430 13.63 13.47 27.10
CA LYS A 430 12.67 13.30 28.20
C LYS A 430 12.81 11.95 28.90
N ILE A 431 13.05 10.88 28.15
CA ILE A 431 13.38 9.54 28.69
C ILE A 431 14.64 9.64 29.56
N ALA A 432 15.70 10.25 29.04
CA ALA A 432 16.94 10.44 29.79
C ALA A 432 16.72 11.27 31.07
N ASP A 433 15.95 12.35 31.00
CA ASP A 433 15.60 13.20 32.14
C ASP A 433 14.81 12.42 33.20
N ILE A 434 13.85 11.57 32.80
CA ILE A 434 13.08 10.72 33.74
C ILE A 434 13.99 9.69 34.39
N MET A 435 14.75 8.94 33.59
CA MET A 435 15.65 7.89 34.08
C MET A 435 16.75 8.46 34.99
N MET A 436 17.21 9.68 34.72
CA MET A 436 18.17 10.35 35.59
C MET A 436 17.57 10.70 36.96
N ASN A 437 16.34 11.21 36.99
CA ASN A 437 15.71 11.73 38.21
C ASN A 437 14.95 10.68 39.02
N ASN A 438 14.59 9.55 38.43
CA ASN A 438 13.82 8.48 39.09
C ASN A 438 14.36 7.09 38.71
N GLN A 439 15.25 6.54 39.54
CA GLN A 439 15.81 5.19 39.33
C GLN A 439 14.80 4.05 39.49
N SER A 440 13.62 4.32 40.08
CA SER A 440 12.53 3.35 40.26
C SER A 440 11.44 3.47 39.18
N ASP A 441 11.69 4.26 38.13
CA ASP A 441 10.75 4.46 37.03
C ASP A 441 10.57 3.18 36.20
N GLU A 442 9.36 2.99 35.66
CA GLU A 442 8.96 1.84 34.85
C GLU A 442 9.86 1.65 33.62
N LEU A 443 10.50 2.71 33.12
CA LEU A 443 11.47 2.64 32.01
C LEU A 443 12.68 1.76 32.31
N PHE A 444 13.06 1.56 33.57
CA PHE A 444 14.17 0.69 33.95
C PHE A 444 13.83 -0.79 33.88
N GLU A 445 12.55 -1.15 33.79
CA GLU A 445 12.07 -2.53 33.68
C GLU A 445 11.91 -2.98 32.22
N PHE A 446 12.37 -2.18 31.24
CA PHE A 446 12.15 -2.50 29.83
C PHE A 446 12.79 -3.84 29.42
N ASP A 447 13.91 -4.23 29.99
CA ASP A 447 14.56 -5.50 29.68
C ASP A 447 13.85 -6.67 30.36
N SER A 448 13.66 -6.62 31.68
CA SER A 448 12.97 -7.65 32.47
C SER A 448 11.56 -7.91 31.93
N TYR A 449 10.78 -6.85 31.71
CA TYR A 449 9.41 -6.93 31.19
C TYR A 449 9.34 -7.67 29.85
N ASN A 450 10.31 -7.42 28.97
CA ASN A 450 10.34 -7.98 27.62
C ASN A 450 10.92 -9.39 27.59
N ILE A 451 12.03 -9.63 28.29
CA ILE A 451 12.70 -10.94 28.33
C ILE A 451 11.74 -12.03 28.85
N TYR A 452 10.95 -11.74 29.88
CA TYR A 452 9.95 -12.69 30.41
C TYR A 452 8.76 -12.94 29.48
N ARG A 453 8.64 -12.18 28.39
CA ARG A 453 7.56 -12.26 27.39
C ARG A 453 8.13 -12.47 25.98
N SER A 454 9.31 -13.08 25.93
CA SER A 454 10.07 -13.33 24.71
C SER A 454 10.69 -14.72 24.75
N GLU A 455 10.89 -15.30 23.57
CA GLU A 455 11.67 -16.52 23.42
C GLU A 455 13.15 -16.18 23.16
N LEU A 456 14.06 -16.86 23.84
CA LEU A 456 15.49 -16.80 23.54
C LEU A 456 15.75 -17.36 22.13
N ASN A 457 16.27 -16.52 21.23
CA ASN A 457 16.69 -16.98 19.91
C ASN A 457 17.97 -17.81 20.03
N LYS A 458 17.83 -19.13 20.10
CA LYS A 458 18.95 -20.08 20.24
C LYS A 458 20.00 -19.93 19.14
N LYS A 459 19.61 -19.50 17.92
CA LYS A 459 20.55 -19.28 16.80
C LYS A 459 21.39 -18.01 16.94
N SER A 460 20.98 -17.09 17.82
CA SER A 460 21.70 -15.83 18.07
C SER A 460 22.77 -15.93 19.15
N ILE A 461 22.85 -17.05 19.87
CA ILE A 461 23.76 -17.21 21.01
C ILE A 461 25.20 -17.24 20.51
N LYS A 462 26.01 -16.27 20.97
CA LYS A 462 27.45 -16.19 20.70
C LYS A 462 28.24 -16.27 22.00
N LYS A 463 29.35 -17.00 21.99
CA LYS A 463 30.29 -17.06 23.12
C LYS A 463 31.24 -15.89 23.00
N GLU A 464 31.23 -15.01 23.99
CA GLU A 464 32.04 -13.79 24.02
C GLU A 464 32.85 -13.70 25.31
N LYS A 465 33.89 -12.85 25.32
CA LYS A 465 34.58 -12.47 26.56
C LYS A 465 34.04 -11.14 27.06
N CYS A 466 33.70 -11.09 28.34
CA CYS A 466 33.37 -9.83 29.01
C CYS A 466 34.65 -9.00 29.23
N CYS A 467 34.53 -7.68 29.37
CA CYS A 467 35.66 -6.78 29.65
C CYS A 467 36.38 -7.12 30.98
N CYS A 468 35.75 -7.86 31.89
CA CYS A 468 36.40 -8.40 33.09
C CYS A 468 37.31 -9.62 32.81
N GLY A 469 37.41 -10.08 31.56
CA GLY A 469 38.18 -11.24 31.12
C GLY A 469 37.45 -12.59 31.22
N CYS A 470 36.31 -12.65 31.94
CA CYS A 470 35.52 -13.88 32.08
C CYS A 470 34.68 -14.20 30.83
N ARG A 471 34.34 -15.48 30.66
CA ARG A 471 33.44 -15.94 29.59
C ARG A 471 32.02 -15.41 29.79
N GLY A 472 31.34 -15.15 28.69
CA GLY A 472 29.95 -14.70 28.65
C GLY A 472 29.25 -15.15 27.38
N PHE A 473 27.98 -14.79 27.28
CA PHE A 473 27.12 -15.05 26.13
C PHE A 473 26.38 -13.80 25.70
N GLU A 474 26.45 -13.51 24.41
CA GLU A 474 25.57 -12.56 23.75
C GLU A 474 24.39 -13.33 23.15
N CYS A 475 23.17 -12.79 23.27
CA CYS A 475 21.98 -13.39 22.69
C CYS A 475 20.88 -12.36 22.43
N ASN A 476 19.95 -12.72 21.55
CA ASN A 476 18.76 -11.94 21.24
C ASN A 476 17.50 -12.64 21.76
N TYR A 477 16.55 -11.84 22.23
CA TYR A 477 15.22 -12.28 22.59
C TYR A 477 14.23 -11.87 21.49
N ILE A 478 13.49 -12.84 20.98
CA ILE A 478 12.41 -12.64 20.02
C ILE A 478 11.11 -12.49 20.81
N PRO A 479 10.42 -11.35 20.70
CA PRO A 479 9.19 -11.14 21.44
C PRO A 479 8.08 -12.08 21.00
N GLU A 480 7.28 -12.56 21.95
CA GLU A 480 6.12 -13.43 21.67
C GLU A 480 4.97 -12.67 20.99
N THR A 481 4.96 -11.34 21.14
CA THR A 481 3.96 -10.46 20.52
C THR A 481 4.63 -9.28 19.82
N GLN A 482 3.99 -8.75 18.79
CA GLN A 482 4.54 -7.65 17.98
C GLN A 482 4.61 -6.30 18.70
N ASN A 483 4.04 -6.21 19.91
CA ASN A 483 3.97 -4.98 20.73
C ASN A 483 5.14 -4.86 21.72
N LEU A 484 6.10 -5.77 21.69
CA LEU A 484 7.25 -5.82 22.59
C LEU A 484 8.53 -5.43 21.84
N PHE A 485 9.54 -5.03 22.59
CA PHE A 485 10.84 -4.64 22.05
C PHE A 485 11.70 -5.87 21.76
N ASN A 486 12.43 -5.83 20.65
CA ASN A 486 13.53 -6.76 20.42
C ASN A 486 14.71 -6.36 21.32
N ILE A 487 15.15 -7.29 22.18
CA ILE A 487 16.24 -7.07 23.14
C ILE A 487 17.47 -7.91 22.76
N GLN A 488 18.64 -7.28 22.79
CA GLN A 488 19.94 -7.92 22.72
C GLN A 488 20.60 -7.80 24.10
N SER A 489 21.10 -8.92 24.63
CA SER A 489 21.69 -8.98 25.97
C SER A 489 23.05 -9.67 25.95
N HIS A 490 23.94 -9.21 26.82
CA HIS A 490 25.21 -9.88 27.11
C HIS A 490 25.27 -10.25 28.60
N TYR A 491 25.43 -11.54 28.87
CA TYR A 491 25.58 -12.09 30.21
C TYR A 491 27.02 -12.55 30.46
N CYS A 492 27.57 -12.21 31.61
CA CYS A 492 28.89 -12.64 32.06
C CYS A 492 28.74 -13.52 33.30
N TYR A 493 29.48 -14.62 33.39
CA TYR A 493 29.45 -15.50 34.57
C TYR A 493 29.89 -14.81 35.88
N LYS A 494 30.74 -13.77 35.79
CA LYS A 494 31.20 -13.00 36.96
C LYS A 494 30.34 -11.76 37.23
N CYS A 495 29.92 -11.06 36.17
CA CYS A 495 29.26 -9.77 36.29
C CYS A 495 27.72 -9.82 36.17
N GLY A 496 27.13 -10.99 35.91
CA GLY A 496 25.69 -11.10 35.65
C GLY A 496 25.31 -10.47 34.31
N ASP A 497 24.16 -9.79 34.27
CA ASP A 497 23.64 -9.05 33.13
C ASP A 497 24.46 -7.78 32.85
N LYS A 498 25.42 -7.92 31.94
CA LYS A 498 26.39 -6.88 31.63
C LYS A 498 25.76 -5.78 30.79
N THR A 499 25.00 -6.15 29.76
CA THR A 499 24.25 -5.22 28.92
C THR A 499 22.88 -5.77 28.56
N ALA A 500 21.89 -4.87 28.45
CA ALA A 500 20.60 -5.12 27.84
C ALA A 500 20.27 -3.90 26.98
N ILE A 501 20.10 -4.10 25.68
CA ILE A 501 19.89 -3.01 24.72
C ILE A 501 18.73 -3.33 23.78
N MET A 502 17.90 -2.33 23.49
CA MET A 502 16.91 -2.45 22.42
C MET A 502 17.62 -2.56 21.06
N ALA A 503 17.06 -3.36 20.14
CA ALA A 503 17.61 -3.51 18.79
C ALA A 503 17.83 -2.16 18.09
N GLY A 504 18.98 -2.00 17.44
CA GLY A 504 19.38 -0.77 16.76
C GLY A 504 19.99 0.32 17.66
N MET A 505 20.14 0.07 18.97
CA MET A 505 20.90 0.95 19.87
C MET A 505 22.42 0.89 19.59
N PRO A 506 23.18 1.96 19.92
CA PRO A 506 24.63 1.95 19.88
C PRO A 506 25.23 0.77 20.62
N ASP A 507 26.38 0.29 20.15
CA ASP A 507 27.18 -0.66 20.92
C ASP A 507 27.88 0.09 22.06
N ILE A 508 27.87 -0.52 23.24
CA ILE A 508 28.33 0.09 24.49
C ILE A 508 29.40 -0.81 25.09
N GLU A 509 30.57 -0.24 25.31
CA GLU A 509 31.59 -0.81 26.17
C GLU A 509 31.76 0.11 27.38
N PHE A 510 31.46 -0.44 28.57
CA PHE A 510 31.50 0.30 29.83
C PHE A 510 32.42 -0.40 30.83
N THR A 511 33.49 0.30 31.17
CA THR A 511 34.54 -0.15 32.09
C THR A 511 34.78 0.92 33.16
N CYS A 512 35.33 0.48 34.28
CA CYS A 512 35.87 1.36 35.30
C CYS A 512 37.18 0.78 35.82
N ASP A 513 38.04 1.66 36.29
CA ASP A 513 39.31 1.31 36.89
C ASP A 513 39.09 0.74 38.30
N GLU A 514 40.18 0.24 38.90
CA GLU A 514 40.19 -0.10 40.32
C GLU A 514 40.02 1.16 41.19
N TYR A 515 39.52 0.97 42.41
CA TYR A 515 39.30 2.07 43.35
C TYR A 515 40.63 2.73 43.76
N ASP A 516 40.74 4.03 43.51
CA ASP A 516 41.83 4.87 43.99
C ASP A 516 41.56 5.24 45.45
N VAL A 517 42.13 4.46 46.37
CA VAL A 517 41.96 4.60 47.82
C VAL A 517 42.46 5.95 48.33
N GLU A 518 43.51 6.51 47.72
CA GLU A 518 44.10 7.78 48.19
C GLU A 518 43.22 8.97 47.85
N ARG A 519 42.53 8.91 46.71
CA ARG A 519 41.65 9.99 46.24
C ARG A 519 40.16 9.69 46.40
N LEU A 520 39.85 8.56 47.03
CA LEU A 520 38.51 8.03 47.24
C LEU A 520 37.66 8.03 45.96
N LYS A 521 38.24 7.64 44.82
CA LYS A 521 37.58 7.79 43.51
C LYS A 521 37.66 6.58 42.61
N ILE A 522 36.73 6.54 41.65
CA ILE A 522 36.73 5.58 40.54
C ILE A 522 36.65 6.33 39.23
N HIS A 523 37.58 6.02 38.34
CA HIS A 523 37.55 6.49 36.97
C HIS A 523 36.74 5.51 36.12
N TYR A 524 35.83 6.02 35.29
CA TYR A 524 35.06 5.22 34.36
C TYR A 524 35.31 5.67 32.92
N LYS A 525 35.18 4.70 32.01
CA LYS A 525 35.32 4.89 30.58
C LYS A 525 34.16 4.24 29.85
N ILE A 526 33.51 5.03 28.99
CA ILE A 526 32.41 4.62 28.15
C ILE A 526 32.85 4.78 26.71
N GLN A 527 32.91 3.69 25.96
CA GLN A 527 33.05 3.72 24.51
C GLN A 527 31.69 3.45 23.87
N ILE A 528 31.21 4.41 23.08
CA ILE A 528 29.95 4.31 22.35
C ILE A 528 30.25 4.24 20.85
N THR A 529 29.78 3.18 20.20
CA THR A 529 29.82 3.03 18.75
C THR A 529 28.40 3.19 18.19
N PRO A 530 28.08 4.32 17.52
CA PRO A 530 26.71 4.57 17.05
C PRO A 530 26.36 3.67 15.86
N LYS A 531 25.12 3.18 15.81
CA LYS A 531 24.55 2.50 14.63
C LYS A 531 23.81 3.47 13.70
N SER A 532 23.44 4.64 14.21
CA SER A 532 22.79 5.73 13.47
C SER A 532 23.37 7.09 13.85
N LYS A 533 23.31 8.05 12.92
CA LYS A 533 23.64 9.46 13.20
C LYS A 533 22.61 10.06 14.17
N GLY A 534 22.99 11.15 14.83
CA GLY A 534 22.09 11.92 15.70
C GLY A 534 22.63 12.12 17.11
N ASP A 535 21.72 12.51 18.00
CA ASP A 535 22.03 12.79 19.40
C ASP A 535 21.86 11.50 20.24
N VAL A 536 22.85 11.23 21.08
CA VAL A 536 22.84 10.18 22.09
C VAL A 536 22.89 10.85 23.45
N PHE A 537 21.96 10.50 24.33
CA PHE A 537 21.95 10.94 25.72
C PHE A 537 22.41 9.79 26.60
N LEU A 538 23.28 10.08 27.57
CA LEU A 538 23.76 9.07 28.50
C LEU A 538 23.83 9.62 29.91
N GLY A 539 23.67 8.74 30.88
CA GLY A 539 23.84 9.05 32.30
C GLY A 539 24.48 7.88 33.01
N VAL A 540 25.37 8.18 33.95
CA VAL A 540 25.96 7.21 34.86
C VAL A 540 25.36 7.43 36.24
N GLN A 541 24.88 6.35 36.85
CA GLN A 541 24.24 6.36 38.17
C GLN A 541 24.87 5.28 39.05
N LEU A 542 24.82 5.54 40.36
CA LEU A 542 25.05 4.53 41.39
C LEU A 542 23.71 3.97 41.88
N PRO A 543 23.70 2.76 42.47
CA PRO A 543 22.53 2.26 43.16
C PRO A 543 22.05 3.26 44.22
N THR A 544 20.72 3.40 44.36
CA THR A 544 20.08 4.38 45.25
C THR A 544 20.57 4.32 46.71
N TYR A 545 21.00 3.14 47.18
CA TYR A 545 21.54 2.96 48.54
C TYR A 545 22.96 3.50 48.75
N VAL A 546 23.67 3.91 47.69
CA VAL A 546 25.04 4.48 47.73
C VAL A 546 25.09 5.90 47.17
N GLU A 547 24.06 6.33 46.47
CA GLU A 547 23.99 7.67 45.84
C GLU A 547 24.23 8.81 46.85
N LYS A 548 23.80 8.64 48.12
CA LYS A 548 24.04 9.63 49.19
C LYS A 548 25.50 9.68 49.69
N SER A 549 26.29 8.66 49.35
CA SER A 549 27.69 8.50 49.76
C SER A 549 28.68 9.03 48.72
N VAL A 550 28.18 9.77 47.71
CA VAL A 550 28.97 10.31 46.62
C VAL A 550 28.73 11.81 46.48
N ASP A 551 29.81 12.55 46.23
CA ASP A 551 29.78 14.01 46.09
C ASP A 551 29.69 14.47 44.62
N THR A 552 29.73 13.51 43.68
CA THR A 552 29.63 13.77 42.25
C THR A 552 28.17 13.85 41.80
N PRO A 553 27.69 14.99 41.26
CA PRO A 553 26.34 15.09 40.75
C PRO A 553 26.17 14.22 39.50
N SER A 554 25.07 13.47 39.45
CA SER A 554 24.68 12.71 38.25
C SER A 554 24.21 13.69 37.16
N GLU A 555 24.88 13.69 36.01
CA GLU A 555 24.55 14.57 34.89
C GLU A 555 24.27 13.79 33.60
N ILE A 556 23.32 14.29 32.80
CA ILE A 556 23.04 13.75 31.47
C ILE A 556 24.04 14.37 30.51
N LYS A 557 24.90 13.53 29.93
CA LYS A 557 25.81 13.94 28.84
C LYS A 557 25.12 13.72 27.50
N LYS A 558 25.22 14.71 26.62
CA LYS A 558 24.73 14.64 25.24
C LYS A 558 25.91 14.53 24.26
N ILE A 559 25.93 13.46 23.45
CA ILE A 559 26.90 13.28 22.38
C ILE A 559 26.18 13.40 21.03
N ARG A 560 26.64 14.30 20.17
CA ARG A 560 26.20 14.35 18.77
C ARG A 560 27.14 13.55 17.86
N PHE A 561 26.60 12.57 17.14
CA PHE A 561 27.29 11.78 16.13
C PHE A 561 26.92 12.25 14.73
N LYS A 562 27.88 12.91 14.06
CA LYS A 562 27.77 13.31 12.64
C LYS A 562 28.22 12.20 11.68
N ALA A 563 29.01 11.25 12.16
CA ALA A 563 29.52 10.09 11.44
C ALA A 563 29.49 8.85 12.36
N LEU A 564 29.50 7.65 11.78
CA LEU A 564 29.47 6.37 12.50
C LEU A 564 30.86 5.99 13.01
N LYS A 565 31.43 6.83 13.87
CA LYS A 565 32.73 6.60 14.51
C LYS A 565 32.54 6.53 16.02
N SER A 566 33.26 5.62 16.67
CA SER A 566 33.23 5.47 18.12
C SER A 566 33.70 6.74 18.81
N LYS A 567 33.11 7.04 19.98
CA LYS A 567 33.53 8.11 20.87
C LYS A 567 33.73 7.56 22.27
N ILE A 568 34.71 8.13 22.96
CA ILE A 568 35.04 7.82 24.34
C ILE A 568 34.53 8.97 25.21
N VAL A 569 33.85 8.62 26.30
CA VAL A 569 33.47 9.53 27.38
C VAL A 569 33.99 8.97 28.67
N GLU A 570 34.71 9.81 29.41
CA GLU A 570 35.32 9.46 30.68
C GLU A 570 34.75 10.35 31.79
N GLY A 571 34.93 9.91 33.03
CA GLY A 571 34.58 10.68 34.21
C GLY A 571 35.01 9.99 35.49
N ASP A 572 34.95 10.74 36.57
CA ASP A 572 35.31 10.28 37.91
C ASP A 572 34.07 10.28 38.81
N VAL A 573 34.02 9.34 39.76
CA VAL A 573 33.04 9.28 40.84
C VAL A 573 33.80 9.35 42.16
N TYR A 574 33.49 10.32 43.00
CA TYR A 574 34.15 10.57 44.29
C TYR A 574 33.28 10.09 45.45
N PHE A 575 33.82 9.24 46.30
CA PHE A 575 33.15 8.64 47.46
C PHE A 575 33.54 9.36 48.75
N LYS A 576 32.59 9.43 49.68
CA LYS A 576 32.85 9.91 51.04
C LYS A 576 33.67 8.87 51.81
N GLU A 577 34.49 9.33 52.75
CA GLU A 577 35.35 8.48 53.60
C GLU A 577 34.59 7.38 54.34
N ASP A 578 33.34 7.63 54.72
CA ASP A 578 32.49 6.71 55.48
C ASP A 578 31.67 5.75 54.60
N THR A 579 31.91 5.75 53.27
CA THR A 579 31.24 4.82 52.36
C THR A 579 31.64 3.39 52.70
N LEU A 580 30.65 2.50 52.85
CA LEU A 580 30.90 1.09 53.17
C LEU A 580 31.83 0.42 52.13
N LEU A 581 32.82 -0.32 52.60
CA LEU A 581 33.76 -1.04 51.75
C LEU A 581 33.15 -2.37 51.31
N GLN A 582 32.69 -2.43 50.06
CA GLN A 582 32.11 -3.62 49.45
C GLN A 582 32.12 -3.52 47.92
N SER A 583 31.57 -4.54 47.26
CA SER A 583 31.33 -4.52 45.82
C SER A 583 30.11 -3.67 45.46
N TYR A 584 30.26 -2.84 44.44
CA TYR A 584 29.20 -2.02 43.86
C TYR A 584 29.25 -2.08 42.34
N TYR A 585 28.32 -1.39 41.69
CA TYR A 585 28.35 -1.19 40.25
C TYR A 585 27.99 0.24 39.88
N LEU A 586 28.55 0.72 38.77
CA LEU A 586 28.02 1.87 38.05
C LEU A 586 27.01 1.34 37.03
N LYS A 587 25.87 2.02 36.93
CA LYS A 587 24.84 1.79 35.92
C LYS A 587 24.92 2.90 34.88
N LEU A 588 25.18 2.52 33.64
CA LEU A 588 25.06 3.39 32.49
C LEU A 588 23.71 3.16 31.84
N PHE A 589 22.96 4.23 31.58
CA PHE A 589 21.87 4.21 30.61
C PHE A 589 22.24 5.07 29.40
N VAL A 590 21.82 4.61 28.21
CA VAL A 590 22.03 5.28 26.93
C VAL A 590 20.71 5.35 26.19
N ILE A 591 20.35 6.53 25.72
CA ILE A 591 19.10 6.80 24.99
C ILE A 591 19.42 7.37 23.61
N GLN A 592 18.85 6.76 22.58
CA GLN A 592 18.90 7.25 21.20
C GLN A 592 17.63 6.85 20.46
N ASN A 593 17.00 7.81 19.76
CA ASN A 593 15.86 7.54 18.90
C ASN A 593 14.74 6.75 19.61
N GLY A 594 14.45 7.15 20.86
CA GLY A 594 13.46 6.52 21.74
C GLY A 594 13.85 5.13 22.27
N GLY A 595 15.01 4.58 21.93
CA GLY A 595 15.49 3.30 22.45
C GLY A 595 16.29 3.46 23.74
N ILE A 596 16.30 2.40 24.54
CA ILE A 596 17.02 2.33 25.82
C ILE A 596 18.10 1.23 25.72
N GLY A 597 19.28 1.54 26.24
CA GLY A 597 20.33 0.58 26.51
C GLY A 597 20.88 0.77 27.91
N ILE A 598 21.04 -0.33 28.65
CA ILE A 598 21.66 -0.35 29.97
C ILE A 598 22.94 -1.18 29.91
N SER A 599 23.97 -0.69 30.60
CA SER A 599 25.21 -1.43 30.83
C SER A 599 25.66 -1.22 32.27
N ARG A 600 26.21 -2.25 32.91
CA ARG A 600 26.77 -2.16 34.27
C ARG A 600 28.27 -2.40 34.28
N CYS A 601 29.02 -1.72 35.12
CA CYS A 601 30.40 -2.12 35.44
C CYS A 601 30.59 -2.22 36.95
N PHE A 602 31.23 -3.29 37.40
CA PHE A 602 31.37 -3.60 38.81
C PHE A 602 32.75 -3.20 39.30
N PHE A 603 32.81 -2.72 40.54
CA PHE A 603 34.02 -2.30 41.21
C PHE A 603 33.95 -2.66 42.70
N ASN A 604 35.09 -2.63 43.38
CA ASN A 604 35.17 -2.89 44.81
C ASN A 604 35.76 -1.66 45.50
N LEU A 605 35.08 -1.17 46.53
CA LEU A 605 35.69 -0.25 47.49
C LEU A 605 36.45 -1.09 48.51
N VAL A 606 37.76 -0.86 48.62
CA VAL A 606 38.67 -1.60 49.50
C VAL A 606 39.56 -0.60 50.24
N ASN A 607 40.07 -1.00 51.41
CA ASN A 607 41.14 -0.26 52.07
C ASN A 607 42.50 -0.69 51.53
N ASN A 608 43.44 0.24 51.48
CA ASN A 608 44.86 -0.06 51.25
C ASN A 608 45.44 -0.77 52.49
N ASN A 609 45.12 -2.04 52.68
CA ASN A 609 45.94 -2.92 53.51
C ASN A 609 46.93 -3.64 52.58
N LYS A 610 47.91 -2.89 52.06
CA LYS A 610 49.22 -3.48 51.83
C LYS A 610 49.88 -3.56 53.21
N GLU A 611 50.08 -4.77 53.68
CA GLU A 611 50.91 -5.07 54.84
C GLU A 611 52.20 -4.23 54.82
N LYS A 612 52.48 -3.57 55.94
CA LYS A 612 53.84 -3.28 56.37
C LYS A 612 54.22 -4.30 57.41
#